data_AF-A0A9Q0Z4M2-F1
#
_entry.id   AF-A0A9Q0Z4M2-F1
#
_cell.length_a   1.000
_cell.length_b   1.000
_cell.length_c   1.000
_cell.angle_alpha   90.00
_cell.angle_beta   90.00
_cell.angle_gamma   90.00
#
_symmetry.space_group_name_H-M   'P 1'
#
loop_
_entity.id
_entity.type
_entity.pdbx_description
1 polymer ?
#
loop_
_entity_poly.entity_id
_entity_poly.type
_entity_poly.pdbx_seq_one_letter_code
_entity_poly.pdbx_strand_id
1 'polypeptide(L)'
;MEVNMSFSNDMDDEYEKLFRRLNPPRVVIDNEACKNATVISVDSANKHGILLEVVQVLTDLNLIITKAYISSDGGWFMDVFNVTDPDGNKVTDEAILDYITKSLGPESCYTSSMRSVGVKQSTDHTSIELTGSDRPGLLSEVSAVLTHLKCNVVNAEVWTHNMRAAAVMQVTDEETGSAITDPEKLSRIQELLCNVLKGSNKSRGARTDVSHGVTHTERRLHQMMFADRDYERGNNEELDEKQRPNVSVVNWYEKDYSIVTITSKDRPKLLFDTVCTLTDMEYVVFHANIDAEGPEAHQEYYIKHIDGSPVKSEAERQRIIQCLEAAIERRVSEVSGL
;
A
#
# COMPACT_ATOMS: atom_id res chain seq x y z
N MET A 1 -44.34 -20.24 15.40
CA MET A 1 -43.83 -19.32 14.37
C MET A 1 -43.18 -18.17 15.11
N GLU A 2 -41.90 -18.32 15.44
CA GLU A 2 -41.10 -17.22 15.97
C GLU A 2 -40.50 -16.49 14.78
N VAL A 3 -40.82 -15.20 14.68
CA VAL A 3 -40.32 -14.29 13.66
C VAL A 3 -38.88 -13.95 14.05
N ASN A 4 -37.91 -14.44 13.30
CA ASN A 4 -36.51 -14.00 13.39
C ASN A 4 -36.46 -12.53 12.95
N MET A 5 -36.31 -11.62 13.91
CA MET A 5 -36.06 -10.20 13.68
C MET A 5 -34.58 -9.99 13.33
N SER A 6 -34.27 -9.90 12.04
CA SER A 6 -32.97 -9.49 11.51
C SER A 6 -32.80 -7.96 11.59
N PHE A 7 -32.65 -7.41 12.81
CA PHE A 7 -32.55 -5.96 13.05
C PHE A 7 -31.19 -5.47 13.59
N SER A 8 -30.17 -6.33 13.73
CA SER A 8 -28.93 -5.95 14.43
C SER A 8 -27.90 -5.20 13.58
N ASN A 9 -27.72 -5.55 12.30
CA ASN A 9 -26.56 -5.04 11.54
C ASN A 9 -26.73 -3.59 11.05
N ASP A 10 -27.95 -3.15 10.72
CA ASP A 10 -28.18 -1.79 10.21
C ASP A 10 -28.07 -0.71 11.30
N MET A 11 -28.37 -1.04 12.57
CA MET A 11 -28.34 -0.08 13.68
C MET A 11 -26.92 0.15 14.20
N ASP A 12 -26.07 -0.88 14.20
CA ASP A 12 -24.65 -0.75 14.57
C ASP A 12 -23.91 0.12 13.54
N ASP A 13 -24.22 -0.04 12.25
CA ASP A 13 -23.67 0.78 11.18
C ASP A 13 -24.08 2.26 11.31
N GLU A 14 -25.33 2.56 11.66
CA GLU A 14 -25.76 3.95 11.91
C GLU A 14 -25.10 4.54 13.17
N TYR A 15 -24.93 3.75 14.23
CA TYR A 15 -24.24 4.19 15.45
C TYR A 15 -22.77 4.48 15.21
N GLU A 16 -22.06 3.62 14.48
CA GLU A 16 -20.66 3.87 14.10
C GLU A 16 -20.53 5.12 13.22
N LYS A 17 -21.42 5.30 12.25
CA LYS A 17 -21.45 6.52 11.41
C LYS A 17 -21.69 7.77 12.25
N LEU A 18 -22.59 7.71 13.22
CA LEU A 18 -22.85 8.82 14.14
C LEU A 18 -21.64 9.10 15.05
N PHE A 19 -21.01 8.05 15.60
CA PHE A 19 -19.81 8.18 16.43
C PHE A 19 -18.65 8.84 15.66
N ARG A 20 -18.45 8.47 14.39
CA ARG A 20 -17.47 9.09 13.49
C ARG A 20 -17.79 10.56 13.18
N ARG A 21 -19.07 10.91 13.03
CA ARG A 21 -19.51 12.30 12.81
C ARG A 21 -19.34 13.18 14.05
N LEU A 22 -19.45 12.60 15.24
CA LEU A 22 -19.27 13.30 16.51
C LEU A 22 -17.79 13.52 16.84
N ASN A 23 -16.91 12.63 16.37
CA ASN A 23 -15.47 12.67 16.61
C ASN A 23 -14.71 12.77 15.27
N PRO A 24 -14.73 13.94 14.61
CA PRO A 24 -14.03 14.13 13.35
C PRO A 24 -12.53 13.93 13.52
N PRO A 25 -11.81 13.47 12.47
CA PRO A 25 -10.36 13.41 12.49
C PRO A 25 -9.75 14.77 12.81
N ARG A 26 -8.76 14.77 13.68
CA ARG A 26 -7.99 15.95 14.08
C ARG A 26 -6.53 15.62 13.85
N VAL A 27 -5.82 16.62 13.34
CA VAL A 27 -4.40 16.53 13.02
C VAL A 27 -3.71 17.67 13.73
N VAL A 28 -2.69 17.34 14.50
CA VAL A 28 -1.85 18.30 15.20
C VAL A 28 -0.44 18.13 14.67
N ILE A 29 0.12 19.22 14.15
CA ILE A 29 1.49 19.27 13.67
C ILE A 29 2.31 20.11 14.65
N ASP A 30 3.36 19.53 15.21
CA ASP A 30 4.24 20.15 16.18
C ASP A 30 5.70 20.06 15.72
N ASN A 31 6.27 21.23 15.37
CA ASN A 31 7.67 21.35 14.99
C ASN A 31 8.60 21.64 16.18
N GLU A 32 8.09 21.82 17.40
CA GLU A 32 8.87 22.12 18.61
C GLU A 32 9.06 20.88 19.50
N ALA A 33 8.13 19.92 19.46
CA ALA A 33 8.17 18.70 20.27
C ALA A 33 9.44 17.85 20.07
N CYS A 34 9.98 17.80 18.85
CA CYS A 34 11.22 17.08 18.53
C CYS A 34 12.25 18.04 17.93
N LYS A 35 13.53 17.87 18.24
CA LYS A 35 14.60 18.75 17.71
C LYS A 35 14.89 18.52 16.23
N ASN A 36 14.72 17.30 15.75
CA ASN A 36 15.21 16.86 14.44
C ASN A 36 14.11 16.44 13.47
N ALA A 37 12.85 16.37 13.92
CA ALA A 37 11.73 15.93 13.11
C ALA A 37 10.48 16.77 13.39
N THR A 38 9.57 16.81 12.42
CA THR A 38 8.21 17.33 12.57
C THR A 38 7.33 16.24 13.16
N VAL A 39 6.61 16.53 14.24
CA VAL A 39 5.72 15.56 14.88
C VAL A 39 4.30 15.77 14.35
N ILE A 40 3.72 14.74 13.76
CA ILE A 40 2.34 14.72 13.28
C ILE A 40 1.55 13.76 14.16
N SER A 41 0.56 14.28 14.88
CA SER A 41 -0.39 13.48 15.65
C SER A 41 -1.74 13.47 14.96
N VAL A 42 -2.30 12.27 14.77
CA VAL A 42 -3.62 12.06 14.16
C VAL A 42 -4.53 11.40 15.18
N ASP A 43 -5.61 12.08 15.55
CA ASP A 43 -6.64 11.56 16.46
C ASP A 43 -8.00 11.47 15.75
N SER A 44 -8.65 10.30 15.81
CA SER A 44 -9.98 10.11 15.20
C SER A 44 -10.73 8.90 15.79
N ALA A 45 -12.01 8.78 15.42
CA ALA A 45 -12.72 7.51 15.59
C ALA A 45 -12.06 6.42 14.74
N ASN A 46 -11.82 5.25 15.34
CA ASN A 46 -11.19 4.13 14.65
C ASN A 46 -12.08 3.64 13.50
N LYS A 47 -11.51 3.57 12.29
CA LYS A 47 -12.12 2.94 11.12
C LYS A 47 -11.11 1.97 10.51
N HIS A 48 -11.60 0.87 9.96
CA HIS A 48 -10.75 -0.06 9.24
C HIS A 48 -10.01 0.68 8.10
N GLY A 49 -8.69 0.48 8.01
CA GLY A 49 -7.85 1.06 6.95
C GLY A 49 -7.32 2.48 7.21
N ILE A 50 -7.66 3.15 8.32
CA ILE A 50 -7.20 4.53 8.57
C ILE A 50 -5.68 4.66 8.67
N LEU A 51 -4.99 3.70 9.29
CA LEU A 51 -3.52 3.69 9.36
C LEU A 51 -2.92 3.72 7.96
N LEU A 52 -3.45 2.89 7.05
CA LEU A 52 -2.98 2.84 5.68
C LEU A 52 -3.23 4.18 4.95
N GLU A 53 -4.39 4.80 5.13
CA GLU A 53 -4.68 6.12 4.56
C GLU A 53 -3.69 7.20 5.04
N VAL A 54 -3.39 7.23 6.34
CA VAL A 54 -2.43 8.18 6.93
C VAL A 54 -1.04 7.96 6.34
N VAL A 55 -0.57 6.71 6.36
CA VAL A 55 0.77 6.36 5.84
C VAL A 55 0.85 6.62 4.33
N GLN A 56 -0.23 6.43 3.57
CA GLN A 56 -0.32 6.80 2.15
C GLN A 56 -0.10 8.29 1.93
N VAL A 57 -0.84 9.14 2.62
CA VAL A 57 -0.72 10.61 2.46
C VAL A 57 0.70 11.08 2.78
N LEU A 58 1.32 10.55 3.83
CA LEU A 58 2.70 10.90 4.18
C LEU A 58 3.70 10.42 3.12
N THR A 59 3.46 9.22 2.56
CA THR A 59 4.30 8.63 1.51
C THR A 59 4.19 9.40 0.18
N ASP A 60 2.98 9.83 -0.19
CA ASP A 60 2.70 10.62 -1.40
C ASP A 60 3.41 11.98 -1.37
N LEU A 61 3.61 12.54 -0.19
CA LEU A 61 4.37 13.77 0.02
C LEU A 61 5.89 13.55 0.08
N ASN A 62 6.35 12.31 -0.16
CA ASN A 62 7.75 11.89 -0.03
C ASN A 62 8.35 12.20 1.35
N LEU A 63 7.54 12.17 2.40
CA LEU A 63 8.02 12.34 3.77
C LEU A 63 8.60 11.02 4.29
N ILE A 64 9.69 11.11 5.05
CA ILE A 64 10.35 9.97 5.67
C ILE A 64 9.87 9.87 7.12
N ILE A 65 9.28 8.73 7.48
CA ILE A 65 8.83 8.45 8.85
C ILE A 65 10.00 7.83 9.62
N THR A 66 10.58 8.57 10.55
CA THR A 66 11.73 8.11 11.35
C THR A 66 11.30 7.36 12.61
N LYS A 67 10.17 7.75 13.20
CA LYS A 67 9.51 7.04 14.29
C LYS A 67 8.01 7.11 14.15
N ALA A 68 7.32 6.09 14.62
CA ALA A 68 5.88 6.16 14.76
C ALA A 68 5.37 5.31 15.94
N TYR A 69 4.31 5.82 16.57
CA TYR A 69 3.57 5.15 17.63
C TYR A 69 2.12 5.06 17.19
N ILE A 70 1.61 3.85 17.06
CA ILE A 70 0.27 3.57 16.54
C ILE A 70 -0.58 3.00 17.67
N SER A 71 -1.81 3.48 17.83
CA SER A 71 -2.73 2.98 18.85
C SER A 71 -4.20 3.07 18.44
N SER A 72 -4.86 1.92 18.32
CA SER A 72 -6.24 1.75 17.86
C SER A 72 -7.11 1.06 18.91
N ASP A 73 -7.20 1.63 20.11
CA ASP A 73 -7.90 1.03 21.26
C ASP A 73 -9.27 1.65 21.53
N GLY A 74 -10.23 0.80 21.94
CA GLY A 74 -11.51 1.27 22.48
C GLY A 74 -12.36 2.11 21.52
N GLY A 75 -12.21 1.90 20.20
CA GLY A 75 -12.89 2.68 19.17
C GLY A 75 -12.22 4.02 18.85
N TRP A 76 -11.06 4.29 19.43
CA TRP A 76 -10.24 5.47 19.17
C TRP A 76 -8.98 5.09 18.42
N PHE A 77 -8.54 6.00 17.56
CA PHE A 77 -7.32 5.92 16.79
C PHE A 77 -6.45 7.13 17.15
N MET A 78 -5.25 6.88 17.68
CA MET A 78 -4.30 7.91 18.07
C MET A 78 -2.91 7.49 17.65
N ASP A 79 -2.43 8.13 16.59
CA ASP A 79 -1.15 7.83 16.00
C ASP A 79 -0.25 9.06 16.00
N VAL A 80 1.03 8.84 16.26
CA VAL A 80 2.07 9.88 16.27
C VAL A 80 3.17 9.46 15.33
N PHE A 81 3.49 10.33 14.37
CA PHE A 81 4.55 10.12 13.39
C PHE A 81 5.59 11.22 13.52
N ASN A 82 6.86 10.85 13.66
CA ASN A 82 7.97 11.75 13.49
C ASN A 82 8.41 11.69 12.03
N VAL A 83 8.32 12.81 11.33
CA VAL A 83 8.60 12.89 9.90
C VAL A 83 9.70 13.91 9.58
N THR A 84 10.45 13.62 8.53
CA THR A 84 11.42 14.52 7.91
C THR A 84 11.16 14.63 6.41
N ASP A 85 11.71 15.66 5.78
CA ASP A 85 11.86 15.70 4.33
C ASP A 85 12.91 14.67 3.84
N PRO A 86 13.07 14.47 2.52
CA PRO A 86 14.09 13.58 1.96
C PRO A 86 15.54 13.95 2.33
N ASP A 87 15.79 15.21 2.69
CA ASP A 87 17.10 15.72 3.09
C ASP A 87 17.35 15.55 4.61
N GLY A 88 16.38 14.98 5.35
CA GLY A 88 16.45 14.73 6.78
C GLY A 88 16.13 15.95 7.66
N ASN A 89 15.58 17.02 7.10
CA ASN A 89 15.18 18.22 7.82
C ASN A 89 13.70 18.17 8.24
N LYS A 90 13.34 19.07 9.15
CA LYS A 90 11.93 19.29 9.52
C LYS A 90 11.14 19.81 8.34
N VAL A 91 9.88 19.40 8.27
CA VAL A 91 8.92 19.92 7.29
C VAL A 91 8.45 21.29 7.77
N THR A 92 8.90 22.34 7.11
CA THR A 92 8.52 23.73 7.42
C THR A 92 7.71 24.39 6.31
N ASP A 93 7.52 23.72 5.17
CA ASP A 93 6.73 24.23 4.06
C ASP A 93 5.23 24.29 4.43
N GLU A 94 4.70 25.50 4.57
CA GLU A 94 3.31 25.74 4.93
C GLU A 94 2.32 25.06 3.96
N ALA A 95 2.65 24.94 2.67
CA ALA A 95 1.77 24.29 1.70
C ALA A 95 1.66 22.78 1.95
N ILE A 96 2.77 22.14 2.32
CA ILE A 96 2.78 20.71 2.70
C ILE A 96 2.01 20.52 4.00
N LEU A 97 2.24 21.36 5.01
CA LEU A 97 1.57 21.25 6.31
C LEU A 97 0.05 21.49 6.20
N ASP A 98 -0.38 22.48 5.40
CA ASP A 98 -1.79 22.75 5.11
C ASP A 98 -2.42 21.58 4.34
N TYR A 99 -1.70 20.99 3.38
CA TYR A 99 -2.17 19.82 2.65
C TYR A 99 -2.38 18.60 3.57
N ILE A 100 -1.44 18.33 4.49
CA ILE A 100 -1.57 17.24 5.47
C ILE A 100 -2.80 17.49 6.36
N THR A 101 -2.93 18.71 6.87
CA THR A 101 -4.04 19.10 7.75
C THR A 101 -5.39 18.95 7.05
N LYS A 102 -5.48 19.31 5.77
CA LYS A 102 -6.70 19.14 4.97
C LYS A 102 -6.97 17.68 4.62
N SER A 103 -5.95 16.93 4.24
CA SER A 103 -6.08 15.55 3.76
C SER A 103 -6.40 14.56 4.88
N LEU A 104 -5.88 14.80 6.08
CA LEU A 104 -6.06 13.92 7.24
C LEU A 104 -7.02 14.50 8.30
N GLY A 105 -7.42 15.77 8.16
CA GLY A 105 -8.32 16.46 9.09
C GLY A 105 -9.80 16.20 8.85
N PRO A 106 -10.70 17.02 9.42
CA PRO A 106 -12.15 16.80 9.39
C PRO A 106 -12.74 16.74 7.99
N GLU A 107 -12.13 17.47 7.04
CA GLU A 107 -12.60 17.52 5.65
C GLU A 107 -12.42 16.20 4.90
N SER A 108 -11.56 15.30 5.40
CA SER A 108 -11.38 13.94 4.89
C SER A 108 -12.62 13.03 5.09
N CYS A 109 -13.46 13.35 6.09
CA CYS A 109 -14.65 12.55 6.41
C CYS A 109 -15.70 12.56 5.28
N TYR A 110 -15.71 13.62 4.47
CA TYR A 110 -16.61 13.74 3.32
C TYR A 110 -16.08 13.07 2.04
N THR A 111 -14.79 12.71 2.02
CA THR A 111 -14.12 12.12 0.85
C THR A 111 -13.95 10.61 0.96
N SER A 112 -14.03 10.00 2.16
CA SER A 112 -13.87 8.55 2.34
C SER A 112 -14.89 7.68 1.60
N SER A 113 -16.06 8.21 1.20
CA SER A 113 -17.03 7.41 0.44
C SER A 113 -16.75 7.37 -1.07
N MET A 114 -15.88 8.25 -1.57
CA MET A 114 -15.44 8.34 -2.96
C MET A 114 -14.26 9.32 -3.01
N ARG A 115 -13.01 8.83 -2.96
CA ARG A 115 -11.81 9.40 -3.63
C ARG A 115 -10.52 8.95 -2.96
N SER A 116 -9.63 8.40 -3.78
CA SER A 116 -8.23 8.81 -3.85
C SER A 116 -8.18 10.34 -4.05
N VAL A 117 -7.74 11.10 -3.04
CA VAL A 117 -7.81 12.57 -3.01
C VAL A 117 -6.45 13.18 -3.34
N GLY A 118 -6.41 14.15 -4.25
CA GLY A 118 -5.33 15.16 -4.26
C GLY A 118 -4.93 15.74 -5.61
N VAL A 119 -5.16 15.04 -6.72
CA VAL A 119 -4.93 15.57 -8.07
C VAL A 119 -6.28 15.71 -8.75
N LYS A 120 -6.49 16.76 -9.55
CA LYS A 120 -7.64 16.88 -10.46
C LYS A 120 -7.91 15.48 -11.04
N GLN A 121 -9.14 14.96 -10.89
CA GLN A 121 -9.58 13.76 -11.60
C GLN A 121 -9.65 14.09 -13.10
N SER A 122 -8.50 14.30 -13.73
CA SER A 122 -8.35 14.29 -15.16
C SER A 122 -8.51 12.84 -15.56
N THR A 123 -9.69 12.50 -16.09
CA THR A 123 -9.96 11.26 -16.84
C THR A 123 -9.23 11.26 -18.18
N ASP A 124 -8.06 11.92 -18.23
CA ASP A 124 -7.36 12.27 -19.46
C ASP A 124 -6.44 11.12 -19.90
N HIS A 125 -6.31 10.06 -19.10
CA HIS A 125 -5.53 8.87 -19.41
C HIS A 125 -6.31 7.58 -19.08
N THR A 126 -5.98 6.52 -19.80
CA THR A 126 -6.41 5.15 -19.55
C THR A 126 -5.35 4.44 -18.73
N SER A 127 -5.73 3.74 -17.67
CA SER A 127 -4.80 2.93 -16.87
C SER A 127 -4.78 1.50 -17.38
N ILE A 128 -3.59 0.98 -17.68
CA ILE A 128 -3.34 -0.41 -18.07
C ILE A 128 -2.55 -1.08 -16.95
N GLU A 129 -3.10 -2.16 -16.41
CA GLU A 129 -2.47 -2.99 -15.39
C GLU A 129 -1.98 -4.29 -16.02
N LEU A 130 -0.70 -4.61 -15.81
CA LEU A 130 -0.04 -5.77 -16.35
C LEU A 130 0.54 -6.61 -15.23
N THR A 131 0.32 -7.92 -15.27
CA THR A 131 0.92 -8.87 -14.33
C THR A 131 1.34 -10.14 -15.05
N GLY A 132 2.55 -10.61 -14.81
CA GLY A 132 3.08 -11.77 -15.52
C GLY A 132 4.38 -12.33 -14.96
N SER A 133 4.99 -13.23 -15.72
CA SER A 133 6.36 -13.70 -15.43
C SER A 133 7.35 -12.72 -16.06
N ASP A 134 8.30 -12.26 -15.26
CA ASP A 134 9.38 -11.40 -15.73
C ASP A 134 10.34 -12.21 -16.63
N ARG A 135 10.80 -11.57 -17.70
CA ARG A 135 11.79 -12.13 -18.62
C ARG A 135 12.52 -11.01 -19.38
N PRO A 136 13.76 -11.26 -19.81
CA PRO A 136 14.47 -10.34 -20.69
C PRO A 136 13.64 -9.97 -21.93
N GLY A 137 13.53 -8.67 -22.21
CA GLY A 137 12.79 -8.14 -23.37
C GLY A 137 11.29 -7.94 -23.17
N LEU A 138 10.70 -8.33 -22.01
CA LEU A 138 9.27 -8.16 -21.76
C LEU A 138 8.80 -6.71 -21.93
N LEU A 139 9.48 -5.76 -21.28
CA LEU A 139 9.12 -4.34 -21.36
C LEU A 139 9.25 -3.80 -22.80
N SER A 140 10.25 -4.27 -23.55
CA SER A 140 10.44 -3.90 -24.96
C SER A 140 9.27 -4.38 -25.83
N GLU A 141 8.79 -5.61 -25.62
CA GLU A 141 7.62 -6.15 -26.32
C GLU A 141 6.34 -5.39 -25.96
N VAL A 142 6.13 -5.08 -24.68
CA VAL A 142 4.99 -4.24 -24.22
C VAL A 142 5.04 -2.86 -24.88
N SER A 143 6.20 -2.20 -24.86
CA SER A 143 6.39 -0.89 -25.50
C SER A 143 6.13 -0.96 -27.01
N ALA A 144 6.54 -2.03 -27.67
CA ALA A 144 6.30 -2.23 -29.10
C ALA A 144 4.81 -2.36 -29.42
N VAL A 145 4.04 -3.09 -28.59
CA VAL A 145 2.58 -3.20 -28.73
C VAL A 145 1.89 -1.84 -28.55
N LEU A 146 2.24 -1.10 -27.50
CA LEU A 146 1.64 0.22 -27.24
C LEU A 146 1.95 1.21 -28.38
N THR A 147 3.19 1.22 -28.87
CA THR A 147 3.61 2.05 -30.01
C THR A 147 2.88 1.65 -31.29
N HIS A 148 2.74 0.35 -31.56
CA HIS A 148 2.02 -0.16 -32.72
C HIS A 148 0.53 0.24 -32.72
N LEU A 149 -0.08 0.31 -31.53
CA LEU A 149 -1.47 0.72 -31.34
C LEU A 149 -1.64 2.24 -31.21
N LYS A 150 -0.60 3.03 -31.49
CA LYS A 150 -0.63 4.50 -31.39
C LYS A 150 -1.10 4.96 -30.02
N CYS A 151 -0.50 4.40 -28.98
CA CYS A 151 -0.73 4.78 -27.59
C CYS A 151 0.52 5.51 -27.09
N ASN A 152 0.35 6.70 -26.54
CA ASN A 152 1.39 7.44 -25.85
C ASN A 152 1.41 7.06 -24.37
N VAL A 153 2.58 6.71 -23.82
CA VAL A 153 2.76 6.36 -22.41
C VAL A 153 3.09 7.63 -21.64
N VAL A 154 2.17 8.07 -20.77
CA VAL A 154 2.33 9.28 -19.95
C VAL A 154 3.12 8.99 -18.70
N ASN A 155 2.83 7.86 -18.05
CA ASN A 155 3.53 7.37 -16.87
C ASN A 155 3.53 5.84 -16.89
N ALA A 156 4.59 5.23 -16.37
CA ALA A 156 4.67 3.78 -16.21
C ALA A 156 5.48 3.46 -14.96
N GLU A 157 4.88 2.70 -14.06
CA GLU A 157 5.54 2.20 -12.86
C GLU A 157 5.59 0.67 -12.94
N VAL A 158 6.77 0.09 -12.74
CA VAL A 158 7.04 -1.33 -12.99
C VAL A 158 7.80 -1.92 -11.81
N TRP A 159 7.29 -3.01 -11.24
CA TRP A 159 7.92 -3.76 -10.16
C TRP A 159 8.28 -5.17 -10.61
N THR A 160 9.45 -5.66 -10.20
CA THR A 160 9.87 -7.05 -10.42
C THR A 160 10.38 -7.68 -9.13
N HIS A 161 9.96 -8.91 -8.85
CA HIS A 161 10.40 -9.70 -7.69
C HIS A 161 10.10 -11.17 -7.93
N ASN A 162 11.01 -12.07 -7.53
CA ASN A 162 10.87 -13.53 -7.68
C ASN A 162 10.38 -13.98 -9.08
N MET A 163 10.99 -13.45 -10.14
CA MET A 163 10.62 -13.68 -11.55
C MET A 163 9.18 -13.29 -11.90
N ARG A 164 8.51 -12.47 -11.08
CA ARG A 164 7.22 -11.85 -11.38
C ARG A 164 7.43 -10.40 -11.75
N ALA A 165 6.56 -9.89 -12.63
CA ALA A 165 6.51 -8.49 -13.00
C ALA A 165 5.08 -7.99 -12.85
N ALA A 166 4.93 -6.79 -12.28
CA ALA A 166 3.69 -6.02 -12.28
C ALA A 166 3.98 -4.62 -12.84
N ALA A 167 3.06 -4.08 -13.63
CA ALA A 167 3.16 -2.71 -14.12
C ALA A 167 1.81 -2.01 -14.13
N VAL A 168 1.81 -0.73 -13.79
CA VAL A 168 0.68 0.20 -13.95
C VAL A 168 1.12 1.28 -14.91
N MET A 169 0.47 1.37 -16.07
CA MET A 169 0.82 2.29 -17.14
C MET A 169 -0.35 3.21 -17.46
N GLN A 170 -0.13 4.52 -17.38
CA GLN A 170 -1.09 5.53 -17.81
C GLN A 170 -0.82 5.86 -19.28
N VAL A 171 -1.80 5.59 -20.13
CA VAL A 171 -1.69 5.77 -21.58
C VAL A 171 -2.74 6.72 -22.12
N THR A 172 -2.39 7.38 -23.21
CA THR A 172 -3.27 8.25 -23.98
C THR A 172 -3.28 7.81 -25.43
N ASP A 173 -4.36 8.12 -26.14
CA ASP A 173 -4.43 7.95 -27.57
C ASP A 173 -3.51 8.98 -28.25
N GLU A 174 -2.64 8.54 -29.17
CA GLU A 174 -1.64 9.42 -29.82
C GLU A 174 -2.29 10.52 -30.69
N GLU A 175 -3.45 10.25 -31.29
CA GLU A 175 -4.12 11.19 -32.21
C GLU A 175 -4.86 12.28 -31.43
N THR A 176 -5.55 11.89 -30.36
CA THR A 176 -6.39 12.80 -29.56
C THR A 176 -5.69 13.37 -28.34
N GLY A 177 -4.59 12.76 -27.88
CA GLY A 177 -3.90 13.11 -26.64
C GLY A 177 -4.73 12.88 -25.37
N SER A 178 -5.82 12.13 -25.47
CA SER A 178 -6.80 11.92 -24.40
C SER A 178 -6.92 10.44 -24.03
N ALA A 179 -7.72 10.13 -23.00
CA ALA A 179 -7.96 8.74 -22.61
C ALA A 179 -8.55 7.93 -23.78
N ILE A 180 -8.10 6.69 -23.89
CA ILE A 180 -8.62 5.74 -24.85
C ILE A 180 -9.99 5.27 -24.35
N THR A 181 -11.05 5.74 -25.01
CA THR A 181 -12.45 5.38 -24.69
C THR A 181 -13.03 4.36 -25.66
N ASP A 182 -12.38 4.11 -26.81
CA ASP A 182 -12.85 3.15 -27.80
C ASP A 182 -12.73 1.71 -27.30
N PRO A 183 -13.85 0.99 -27.07
CA PRO A 183 -13.84 -0.36 -26.53
C PRO A 183 -13.18 -1.38 -27.46
N GLU A 184 -13.19 -1.16 -28.78
CA GLU A 184 -12.52 -2.08 -29.73
C GLU A 184 -11.01 -1.95 -29.61
N LYS A 185 -10.48 -0.72 -29.61
CA LYS A 185 -9.06 -0.45 -29.34
C LYS A 185 -8.62 -0.99 -27.98
N LEU A 186 -9.41 -0.78 -26.92
CA LEU A 186 -9.10 -1.31 -25.58
C LEU A 186 -9.05 -2.84 -25.55
N SER A 187 -10.02 -3.50 -26.18
CA SER A 187 -10.03 -4.97 -26.30
C SER A 187 -8.80 -5.47 -27.05
N ARG A 188 -8.38 -4.76 -28.11
CA ARG A 188 -7.18 -5.10 -28.88
C ARG A 188 -5.90 -4.93 -28.08
N ILE A 189 -5.80 -3.86 -27.28
CA ILE A 189 -4.69 -3.63 -26.35
C ILE A 189 -4.63 -4.79 -25.35
N GLN A 190 -5.76 -5.12 -24.72
CA GLN A 190 -5.82 -6.19 -23.71
C GLN A 190 -5.42 -7.54 -24.30
N GLU A 191 -5.92 -7.89 -25.49
CA GLU A 191 -5.59 -9.13 -26.18
C GLU A 191 -4.09 -9.24 -26.48
N LEU A 192 -3.50 -8.21 -27.10
CA LEU A 192 -2.10 -8.22 -27.51
C LEU A 192 -1.15 -8.23 -26.31
N LEU A 193 -1.41 -7.42 -25.30
CA LEU A 193 -0.60 -7.39 -24.08
C LEU A 193 -0.72 -8.69 -23.28
N CYS A 194 -1.91 -9.29 -23.21
CA CYS A 194 -2.11 -10.58 -22.57
C CYS A 194 -1.30 -11.68 -23.30
N ASN A 195 -1.21 -11.64 -24.62
CA ASN A 195 -0.38 -12.58 -25.39
C ASN A 195 1.12 -12.40 -25.12
N VAL A 196 1.59 -11.16 -25.02
CA VAL A 196 2.97 -10.84 -24.62
C VAL A 196 3.25 -11.38 -23.21
N LEU A 197 2.37 -11.14 -22.25
CA LEU A 197 2.61 -11.57 -20.86
C LEU A 197 2.55 -13.09 -20.67
N LYS A 198 1.72 -13.82 -21.44
CA LYS A 198 1.63 -15.29 -21.37
C LYS A 198 2.93 -15.98 -21.79
N GLY A 199 3.68 -15.41 -22.74
CA GLY A 199 4.93 -16.00 -23.25
C GLY A 199 4.79 -17.50 -23.58
N SER A 200 5.88 -18.26 -23.42
CA SER A 200 5.89 -19.73 -23.61
C SER A 200 5.52 -20.52 -22.33
N ASN A 201 5.41 -19.87 -21.17
CA ASN A 201 5.22 -20.53 -19.88
C ASN A 201 3.74 -20.51 -19.46
N LYS A 202 3.09 -21.67 -19.54
CA LYS A 202 1.65 -21.84 -19.20
C LYS A 202 1.35 -22.00 -17.69
N SER A 203 2.36 -21.93 -16.82
CA SER A 203 2.25 -22.40 -15.42
C SER A 203 1.70 -21.38 -14.42
N ARG A 204 1.82 -20.07 -14.69
CA ARG A 204 1.27 -18.99 -13.85
C ARG A 204 0.59 -17.93 -14.73
N GLY A 205 -0.65 -17.58 -14.39
CA GLY A 205 -1.54 -16.82 -15.25
C GLY A 205 -1.09 -15.37 -15.45
N ALA A 206 -0.84 -14.97 -16.70
CA ALA A 206 -0.69 -13.57 -17.07
C ALA A 206 -2.05 -12.86 -17.09
N ARG A 207 -2.09 -11.63 -16.57
CA ARG A 207 -3.29 -10.80 -16.53
C ARG A 207 -3.00 -9.42 -17.11
N THR A 208 -3.94 -8.95 -17.93
CA THR A 208 -4.02 -7.56 -18.37
C THR A 208 -5.40 -7.04 -17.99
N ASP A 209 -5.43 -5.95 -17.25
CA ASP A 209 -6.66 -5.23 -16.92
C ASP A 209 -6.57 -3.80 -17.43
N VAL A 210 -7.72 -3.23 -17.80
CA VAL A 210 -7.80 -1.85 -18.28
C VAL A 210 -8.92 -1.15 -17.53
N SER A 211 -8.59 -0.02 -16.92
CA SER A 211 -9.57 0.75 -16.14
C SER A 211 -9.47 2.24 -16.41
N HIS A 212 -10.59 2.93 -16.21
CA HIS A 212 -10.69 4.38 -16.20
C HIS A 212 -10.75 4.83 -14.74
N GLY A 213 -9.61 5.16 -14.15
CA GLY A 213 -9.56 5.59 -12.75
C GLY A 213 -8.15 5.77 -12.21
N VAL A 214 -8.03 6.58 -11.16
CA VAL A 214 -6.77 6.81 -10.43
C VAL A 214 -6.76 5.93 -9.18
N THR A 215 -6.01 4.84 -9.25
CA THR A 215 -5.57 4.09 -8.06
C THR A 215 -4.22 4.66 -7.60
N HIS A 216 -3.95 4.65 -6.30
CA HIS A 216 -2.60 4.94 -5.78
C HIS A 216 -1.65 3.88 -6.36
N THR A 217 -0.77 4.25 -7.29
CA THR A 217 -0.06 3.32 -8.18
C THR A 217 0.77 2.31 -7.39
N GLU A 218 1.52 2.77 -6.39
CA GLU A 218 2.33 1.90 -5.55
C GLU A 218 1.48 0.90 -4.74
N ARG A 219 0.31 1.36 -4.27
CA ARG A 219 -0.62 0.52 -3.49
C ARG A 219 -1.19 -0.56 -4.40
N ARG A 220 -1.50 -0.18 -5.64
CA ARG A 220 -2.03 -1.09 -6.65
C ARG A 220 -0.99 -2.11 -7.08
N LEU A 221 0.25 -1.71 -7.31
CA LEU A 221 1.37 -2.61 -7.60
C LEU A 221 1.60 -3.60 -6.46
N HIS A 222 1.52 -3.15 -5.20
CA HIS A 222 1.57 -4.03 -4.03
C HIS A 222 0.50 -5.12 -4.09
N GLN A 223 -0.76 -4.75 -4.35
CA GLN A 223 -1.88 -5.71 -4.48
C GLN A 223 -1.69 -6.67 -5.65
N MET A 224 -1.20 -6.16 -6.80
CA MET A 224 -0.96 -6.97 -7.98
C MET A 224 0.11 -8.03 -7.71
N MET A 225 1.25 -7.64 -7.10
CA MET A 225 2.32 -8.57 -6.74
C MET A 225 1.83 -9.61 -5.71
N PHE A 226 1.11 -9.17 -4.68
CA PHE A 226 0.53 -10.07 -3.67
C PHE A 226 -0.46 -11.07 -4.28
N ALA A 227 -1.42 -10.61 -5.09
CA ALA A 227 -2.41 -11.46 -5.75
C ALA A 227 -1.75 -12.50 -6.68
N ASP A 228 -0.60 -12.12 -7.24
CA ASP A 228 0.20 -12.92 -8.13
C ASP A 228 1.22 -13.83 -7.41
N ARG A 229 1.24 -13.77 -6.07
CA ARG A 229 2.02 -14.64 -5.18
C ARG A 229 3.51 -14.60 -5.44
N ASP A 230 4.04 -13.41 -5.64
CA ASP A 230 5.49 -13.17 -5.71
C ASP A 230 6.22 -13.64 -4.44
N TYR A 231 5.55 -13.62 -3.29
CA TYR A 231 6.08 -14.13 -2.02
C TYR A 231 6.33 -15.65 -1.97
N GLU A 232 5.77 -16.44 -2.91
CA GLU A 232 6.05 -17.88 -2.99
C GLU A 232 7.43 -18.10 -3.61
N ARG A 233 8.46 -18.23 -2.77
CA ARG A 233 9.84 -18.52 -3.22
C ARG A 233 9.96 -19.97 -3.72
N GLY A 234 10.60 -20.16 -4.88
CA GLY A 234 10.99 -21.50 -5.37
C GLY A 234 12.13 -22.06 -4.52
N ASN A 235 12.20 -23.38 -4.34
CA ASN A 235 13.16 -24.08 -3.46
C ASN A 235 14.67 -23.83 -3.73
N ASN A 236 15.05 -23.00 -4.71
CA ASN A 236 16.41 -22.93 -5.27
C ASN A 236 17.06 -21.53 -5.29
N GLU A 237 16.62 -20.58 -4.46
CA GLU A 237 17.27 -19.26 -4.38
C GLU A 237 18.06 -19.11 -3.07
N GLU A 238 19.34 -19.50 -3.13
CA GLU A 238 20.37 -19.12 -2.17
C GLU A 238 20.68 -17.62 -2.32
N LEU A 239 19.92 -16.77 -1.62
CA LEU A 239 20.32 -15.38 -1.42
C LEU A 239 21.22 -15.30 -0.19
N ASP A 240 22.13 -14.32 -0.21
CA ASP A 240 23.00 -13.98 0.92
C ASP A 240 22.16 -13.71 2.17
N GLU A 241 22.20 -14.62 3.15
CA GLU A 241 21.40 -14.57 4.39
C GLU A 241 21.57 -13.24 5.15
N LYS A 242 22.69 -12.52 4.91
CA LYS A 242 23.02 -11.26 5.58
C LYS A 242 22.24 -10.04 5.10
N GLN A 243 21.51 -10.13 3.99
CA GLN A 243 20.72 -9.00 3.47
C GLN A 243 19.21 -9.19 3.64
N ARG A 244 18.77 -10.32 4.20
CA ARG A 244 17.35 -10.60 4.36
C ARG A 244 16.78 -9.83 5.56
N PRO A 245 15.56 -9.28 5.43
CA PRO A 245 14.83 -8.79 6.59
C PRO A 245 14.56 -9.95 7.55
N ASN A 246 14.73 -9.70 8.84
CA ASN A 246 14.34 -10.64 9.88
C ASN A 246 12.90 -10.33 10.28
N VAL A 247 11.99 -11.25 9.96
CA VAL A 247 10.57 -11.15 10.33
C VAL A 247 10.23 -12.31 11.24
N SER A 248 9.69 -12.00 12.41
CA SER A 248 9.19 -13.00 13.36
C SER A 248 7.75 -12.68 13.77
N VAL A 249 6.97 -13.73 14.01
CA VAL A 249 5.57 -13.61 14.38
C VAL A 249 5.30 -14.50 15.59
N VAL A 250 4.90 -13.91 16.71
CA VAL A 250 4.69 -14.59 17.99
C VAL A 250 3.32 -14.26 18.54
N ASN A 251 2.60 -15.24 19.09
CA ASN A 251 1.31 -14.99 19.73
C ASN A 251 1.50 -14.57 21.19
N TRP A 252 0.84 -13.50 21.58
CA TRP A 252 0.69 -13.07 22.97
C TRP A 252 -0.65 -13.56 23.53
N TYR A 253 -0.63 -14.74 24.16
CA TYR A 253 -1.83 -15.43 24.64
C TYR A 253 -2.64 -14.67 25.71
N GLU A 254 -2.03 -13.79 26.49
CA GLU A 254 -2.74 -13.05 27.55
C GLU A 254 -3.60 -11.90 27.02
N LYS A 255 -3.27 -11.35 25.84
CA LYS A 255 -3.94 -10.19 25.25
C LYS A 255 -4.60 -10.48 23.89
N ASP A 256 -4.58 -11.76 23.48
CA ASP A 256 -5.10 -12.25 22.20
C ASP A 256 -4.52 -11.55 20.96
N TYR A 257 -3.29 -11.02 21.04
CA TYR A 257 -2.60 -10.42 19.89
C TYR A 257 -1.59 -11.38 19.26
N SER A 258 -1.29 -11.15 17.99
CA SER A 258 -0.04 -11.62 17.39
C SER A 258 0.91 -10.43 17.25
N ILE A 259 2.16 -10.61 17.65
CA ILE A 259 3.21 -9.62 17.55
C ILE A 259 4.03 -9.97 16.33
N VAL A 260 4.14 -9.02 15.40
CA VAL A 260 5.06 -9.09 14.26
C VAL A 260 6.24 -8.18 14.56
N THR A 261 7.43 -8.74 14.57
CA THR A 261 8.67 -7.99 14.73
C THR A 261 9.46 -8.06 13.44
N ILE A 262 9.79 -6.89 12.89
CA ILE A 262 10.57 -6.72 11.67
C ILE A 262 11.85 -5.99 12.02
N THR A 263 12.98 -6.54 11.60
CA THR A 263 14.28 -5.88 11.63
C THR A 263 14.91 -5.96 10.25
N SER A 264 15.22 -4.82 9.66
CA SER A 264 15.84 -4.75 8.34
C SER A 264 16.71 -3.51 8.23
N LYS A 265 17.52 -3.41 7.18
CA LYS A 265 18.10 -2.11 6.82
C LYS A 265 16.97 -1.12 6.60
N ASP A 266 17.12 0.08 7.13
CA ASP A 266 16.11 1.10 6.92
C ASP A 266 16.07 1.52 5.44
N ARG A 267 14.87 1.85 4.97
CA ARG A 267 14.66 2.39 3.64
C ARG A 267 13.38 3.22 3.60
N PRO A 268 13.29 4.19 2.66
CA PRO A 268 12.04 4.89 2.40
C PRO A 268 10.89 3.90 2.18
N LYS A 269 9.71 4.27 2.67
CA LYS A 269 8.44 3.55 2.47
C LYS A 269 8.35 2.15 3.11
N LEU A 270 9.29 1.77 3.99
CA LEU A 270 9.25 0.49 4.69
C LEU A 270 7.95 0.29 5.50
N LEU A 271 7.55 1.29 6.28
CA LEU A 271 6.28 1.27 7.04
C LEU A 271 5.07 1.12 6.10
N PHE A 272 5.08 1.82 4.96
CA PHE A 272 4.01 1.73 3.97
C PHE A 272 3.85 0.31 3.42
N ASP A 273 4.95 -0.32 3.02
CA ASP A 273 4.93 -1.69 2.47
C ASP A 273 4.48 -2.71 3.53
N THR A 274 4.93 -2.56 4.79
CA THR A 274 4.50 -3.41 5.91
C THR A 274 2.99 -3.28 6.17
N VAL A 275 2.48 -2.06 6.30
CA VAL A 275 1.05 -1.81 6.56
C VAL A 275 0.19 -2.27 5.39
N CYS A 276 0.64 -2.06 4.14
CA CYS A 276 -0.02 -2.60 2.96
C CYS A 276 -0.15 -4.12 3.03
N THR A 277 0.94 -4.80 3.37
CA THR A 277 0.98 -6.27 3.48
C THR A 277 0.03 -6.78 4.54
N LEU A 278 0.07 -6.21 5.75
CA LEU A 278 -0.82 -6.61 6.83
C LEU A 278 -2.29 -6.38 6.45
N THR A 279 -2.59 -5.23 5.83
CA THR A 279 -3.95 -4.90 5.38
C THR A 279 -4.43 -5.84 4.26
N ASP A 280 -3.57 -6.17 3.28
CA ASP A 280 -3.88 -7.12 2.20
C ASP A 280 -4.12 -8.54 2.70
N MET A 281 -3.52 -8.88 3.83
CA MET A 281 -3.74 -10.15 4.53
C MET A 281 -4.89 -10.10 5.53
N GLU A 282 -5.71 -9.04 5.52
CA GLU A 282 -6.87 -8.83 6.40
C GLU A 282 -6.51 -8.73 7.89
N TYR A 283 -5.29 -8.30 8.20
CA TYR A 283 -4.85 -8.00 9.56
C TYR A 283 -5.03 -6.52 9.90
N VAL A 284 -5.54 -6.27 11.11
CA VAL A 284 -5.70 -4.94 11.71
C VAL A 284 -4.59 -4.71 12.71
N VAL A 285 -3.88 -3.59 12.56
CA VAL A 285 -2.85 -3.13 13.50
C VAL A 285 -3.53 -2.39 14.66
N PHE A 286 -3.41 -2.93 15.87
CA PHE A 286 -3.92 -2.30 17.10
C PHE A 286 -2.88 -1.40 17.73
N HIS A 287 -1.65 -1.89 17.83
CA HIS A 287 -0.53 -1.10 18.30
C HIS A 287 0.65 -1.29 17.38
N ALA A 288 1.47 -0.27 17.23
CA ALA A 288 2.77 -0.44 16.62
C ALA A 288 3.79 0.55 17.18
N ASN A 289 5.05 0.12 17.18
CA ASN A 289 6.19 0.95 17.48
C ASN A 289 7.18 0.82 16.34
N ILE A 290 7.52 1.94 15.72
CA ILE A 290 8.44 2.04 14.59
C ILE A 290 9.60 2.92 15.01
N ASP A 291 10.81 2.39 14.84
CA ASP A 291 12.07 3.11 15.04
C ASP A 291 12.99 2.87 13.84
N ALA A 292 13.29 3.94 13.12
CA ALA A 292 14.13 3.98 11.93
C ALA A 292 15.24 5.04 12.05
N GLU A 293 15.56 5.52 13.26
CA GLU A 293 16.66 6.48 13.45
C GLU A 293 18.06 5.82 13.38
N GLY A 294 18.11 4.49 13.45
CA GLY A 294 19.34 3.70 13.41
C GLY A 294 19.75 3.26 11.99
N PRO A 295 20.90 2.56 11.86
CA PRO A 295 21.29 1.92 10.60
C PRO A 295 20.35 0.76 10.20
N GLU A 296 19.61 0.24 11.17
CA GLU A 296 18.56 -0.76 10.99
C GLU A 296 17.25 -0.15 11.48
N ALA A 297 16.18 -0.44 10.75
CA ALA A 297 14.81 -0.16 11.16
C ALA A 297 14.27 -1.33 11.98
N HIS A 298 13.67 -1.01 13.12
CA HIS A 298 12.95 -1.93 13.98
C HIS A 298 11.48 -1.55 14.01
N GLN A 299 10.61 -2.50 13.67
CA GLN A 299 9.17 -2.30 13.69
C GLN A 299 8.50 -3.43 14.45
N GLU A 300 7.65 -3.09 15.40
CA GLU A 300 6.85 -4.04 16.17
C GLU A 300 5.37 -3.72 15.97
N TYR A 301 4.58 -4.71 15.54
CA TYR A 301 3.14 -4.57 15.29
C TYR A 301 2.35 -5.58 16.10
N TYR A 302 1.32 -5.10 16.77
CA TYR A 302 0.33 -5.90 17.48
C TYR A 302 -0.89 -6.01 16.60
N ILE A 303 -1.08 -7.20 16.03
CA ILE A 303 -2.10 -7.44 15.02
C ILE A 303 -3.13 -8.45 15.49
N LYS A 304 -4.35 -8.30 14.97
CA LYS A 304 -5.40 -9.32 14.96
C LYS A 304 -5.94 -9.43 13.55
N HIS A 305 -6.38 -10.60 13.16
CA HIS A 305 -7.12 -10.76 11.92
C HIS A 305 -8.46 -10.00 12.04
N ILE A 306 -9.08 -9.62 10.91
CA ILE A 306 -10.34 -8.84 10.89
C ILE A 306 -11.49 -9.55 11.64
N ASP A 307 -11.40 -10.86 11.82
CA ASP A 307 -12.33 -11.66 12.63
C ASP A 307 -12.07 -11.56 14.15
N GLY A 308 -11.11 -10.74 14.57
CA GLY A 308 -10.72 -10.50 15.96
C GLY A 308 -9.73 -11.51 16.55
N SER A 309 -9.33 -12.52 15.79
CA SER A 309 -8.47 -13.60 16.29
C SER A 309 -6.97 -13.33 16.08
N PRO A 310 -6.09 -13.88 16.94
CA PRO A 310 -4.66 -13.94 16.64
C PRO A 310 -4.38 -14.98 15.55
N VAL A 311 -3.15 -14.98 15.02
CA VAL A 311 -2.65 -15.97 14.05
C VAL A 311 -2.88 -17.39 14.57
N LYS A 312 -3.64 -18.20 13.83
CA LYS A 312 -4.17 -19.49 14.31
C LYS A 312 -3.24 -20.67 14.03
N SER A 313 -2.47 -20.60 12.94
CA SER A 313 -1.72 -21.75 12.43
C SER A 313 -0.29 -21.41 12.02
N GLU A 314 0.58 -22.42 12.01
CA GLU A 314 1.96 -22.27 11.54
C GLU A 314 2.02 -21.92 10.04
N ALA A 315 1.10 -22.46 9.22
CA ALA A 315 1.04 -22.14 7.80
C ALA A 315 0.64 -20.69 7.54
N GLU A 316 -0.27 -20.14 8.35
CA GLU A 316 -0.65 -18.73 8.31
C GLU A 316 0.51 -17.83 8.78
N ARG A 317 1.17 -18.22 9.88
CA ARG A 317 2.37 -17.53 10.38
C ARG A 317 3.46 -17.46 9.30
N GLN A 318 3.77 -18.59 8.68
CA GLN A 318 4.78 -18.66 7.64
C GLN A 318 4.40 -17.82 6.42
N ARG A 319 3.11 -17.76 6.09
CA ARG A 319 2.61 -16.90 5.01
C ARG A 319 2.82 -15.42 5.31
N ILE A 320 2.53 -14.98 6.54
CA ILE A 320 2.75 -13.58 6.97
C ILE A 320 4.23 -13.22 6.83
N ILE A 321 5.11 -14.08 7.33
CA ILE A 321 6.56 -13.92 7.21
C ILE A 321 6.97 -13.77 5.74
N GLN A 322 6.56 -14.71 4.88
CA GLN A 322 6.91 -14.68 3.46
C GLN A 322 6.39 -13.43 2.74
N CYS A 323 5.16 -13.00 3.03
CA CYS A 323 4.58 -11.81 2.41
C CYS A 323 5.30 -10.53 2.83
N LEU A 324 5.65 -10.42 4.12
CA LEU A 324 6.40 -9.28 4.64
C LEU A 324 7.84 -9.26 4.10
N GLU A 325 8.54 -10.40 4.10
CA GLU A 325 9.87 -10.52 3.52
C GLU A 325 9.86 -10.09 2.04
N ALA A 326 8.91 -10.60 1.25
CA ALA A 326 8.78 -10.23 -0.15
C ALA A 326 8.49 -8.74 -0.34
N ALA A 327 7.55 -8.17 0.42
CA ALA A 327 7.22 -6.76 0.36
C ALA A 327 8.41 -5.86 0.70
N ILE A 328 9.22 -6.26 1.69
CA ILE A 328 10.44 -5.54 2.06
C ILE A 328 11.48 -5.63 0.95
N GLU A 329 11.69 -6.82 0.38
CA GLU A 329 12.68 -7.10 -0.68
C GLU A 329 12.37 -6.41 -2.02
N ARG A 330 11.10 -6.24 -2.41
CA ARG A 330 10.69 -5.64 -3.71
C ARG A 330 11.42 -4.34 -4.06
N ARG A 331 11.64 -3.48 -3.07
CA ARG A 331 12.28 -2.16 -3.27
C ARG A 331 13.77 -2.11 -2.88
N VAL A 332 14.35 -3.20 -2.39
CA VAL A 332 15.80 -3.27 -2.11
C VAL A 332 16.62 -3.19 -3.41
N SER A 333 16.01 -3.62 -4.53
CA SER A 333 16.60 -3.57 -5.87
C SER A 333 16.78 -2.15 -6.45
N GLU A 334 16.13 -1.13 -5.89
CA GLU A 334 16.24 0.26 -6.39
C GLU A 334 17.57 0.93 -5.98
N VAL A 335 18.21 0.48 -4.91
CA VAL A 335 19.39 1.15 -4.32
C VAL A 335 20.71 0.69 -4.93
N SER A 336 20.74 -0.43 -5.66
CA SER A 336 21.95 -0.99 -6.28
C SER A 336 22.19 -0.51 -7.72
N GLY A 337 21.41 0.44 -8.22
CA GLY A 337 21.44 0.93 -9.60
C GLY A 337 21.79 2.40 -9.78
N LEU A 338 22.81 2.91 -9.08
CA LEU A 338 23.45 4.20 -9.39
C LEU A 338 24.98 4.09 -9.40
#